data_AF-A0A8T4L8C0-F1
#
_entry.id   AF-A0A8T4L8C0-F1
#
_cell.length_a   1.000
_cell.length_b   1.000
_cell.length_c   1.000
_cell.angle_alpha   90.00
_cell.angle_beta   90.00
_cell.angle_gamma   90.00
#
_symmetry.space_group_name_H-M   'P 1'
#
loop_
_entity.id
_entity.type
_entity.pdbx_description
1 polymer ?
#
loop_
_entity_poly.entity_id
_entity_poly.type
_entity_poly.pdbx_seq_one_letter_code
_entity_poly.pdbx_strand_id
1 'polypeptide(L)'
;MRPSRVAAILFLLVGGTVSTQALPLIPADCQGFPGDVEACQLVLDENNLSLGEKKELFAELWIGNDLLPNHAAILEWDDNILVGSPPSGTLPQSNLVIKNAWIRFLYVLPAVYDKTDGQWLLPKNMTAKLRYNYGVVAPFGTEPGDCLTNYSVADEDSSLRVTRNGSYLGSSLNPSIQTVPGTNTLAAELQVVASILVLHYDYQTVCTAHDPVTGACTQTAQVCQQSSSEVRDYYLTVSDSFTGIRQDFDYALQFRYEDLNGLRQAHLEWSTTAPMNELLLDLDGATYSLSEAAYGVKRRLSPYDFLYLERTRKESRKKSGLVELAYERRLSSGVYAYNLTLGLDQKPEQCALRLLSDFNEFNESSQCVFLDLNATALTLALDKADYDFQEPMAIQVNLSRPGGVPLPGKNISIKYGEKTAYGITNNDGNASFAITARESYGLVQAFFESDGSFASAKAAKRAVLRTKANWDLMVLVTGYFAANVFIFLLIQRYLGKWLD
;
A
#
# COMPACT_ATOMS: atom_id res chain seq x y z
N MET A 1 -55.09 -64.12 16.39
CA MET A 1 -55.18 -63.01 15.42
C MET A 1 -54.20 -61.92 15.84
N ARG A 2 -53.25 -61.60 14.95
CA ARG A 2 -52.24 -60.51 14.90
C ARG A 2 -51.65 -59.91 16.20
N PRO A 3 -50.32 -59.99 16.40
CA PRO A 3 -49.59 -59.22 17.40
C PRO A 3 -49.12 -57.87 16.83
N SER A 4 -49.15 -56.79 17.61
CA SER A 4 -48.51 -55.50 17.29
C SER A 4 -47.58 -55.15 18.45
N ARG A 5 -46.32 -55.57 18.37
CA ARG A 5 -45.14 -54.74 18.05
C ARG A 5 -44.89 -53.63 19.07
N VAL A 6 -44.09 -54.01 20.07
CA VAL A 6 -43.21 -53.18 20.88
C VAL A 6 -42.34 -52.35 19.94
N ALA A 7 -42.45 -51.02 20.03
CA ALA A 7 -41.51 -50.10 19.40
C ALA A 7 -40.43 -49.73 20.42
N ALA A 8 -39.25 -50.31 20.24
CA ALA A 8 -38.03 -49.84 20.88
C ALA A 8 -37.67 -48.47 20.30
N ILE A 9 -37.77 -47.42 21.11
CA ILE A 9 -37.25 -46.09 20.78
C ILE A 9 -35.75 -46.15 21.02
N LEU A 10 -35.01 -46.38 19.95
CA LEU A 10 -33.55 -46.36 19.91
C LEU A 10 -33.12 -44.88 19.92
N PHE A 11 -32.36 -44.48 20.94
CA PHE A 11 -31.65 -43.21 21.00
C PHE A 11 -30.68 -43.11 19.80
N LEU A 12 -31.05 -42.31 18.80
CA LEU A 12 -30.13 -41.85 17.77
C LEU A 12 -29.58 -40.49 18.22
N LEU A 13 -28.49 -40.54 18.99
CA LEU A 13 -27.52 -39.45 19.05
C LEU A 13 -26.94 -39.29 17.65
N VAL A 14 -27.59 -38.48 16.81
CA VAL A 14 -27.00 -38.00 15.57
C VAL A 14 -25.98 -36.94 15.97
N GLY A 15 -24.81 -37.41 16.39
CA GLY A 15 -23.58 -36.64 16.28
C GLY A 15 -23.30 -36.48 14.79
N GLY A 16 -23.90 -35.47 14.17
CA GLY A 16 -23.57 -35.08 12.81
C GLY A 16 -22.12 -34.66 12.78
N THR A 17 -21.22 -35.56 12.37
CA THR A 17 -19.92 -35.16 11.85
C THR A 17 -20.18 -34.41 10.55
N VAL A 18 -20.41 -33.10 10.67
CA VAL A 18 -20.38 -32.19 9.53
C VAL A 18 -18.96 -32.26 9.01
N SER A 19 -18.78 -32.91 7.87
CA SER A 19 -17.54 -32.90 7.10
C SER A 19 -17.28 -31.47 6.62
N THR A 20 -16.66 -30.67 7.47
CA THR A 20 -16.09 -29.36 7.12
C THR A 20 -14.79 -29.61 6.39
N GLN A 21 -14.79 -29.58 5.07
CA GLN A 21 -13.55 -29.35 4.35
C GLN A 21 -13.74 -28.07 3.53
N ALA A 22 -13.32 -26.96 4.13
CA ALA A 22 -12.75 -25.87 3.36
C ALA A 22 -11.63 -26.48 2.49
N LEU A 23 -11.48 -25.99 1.26
CA LEU A 23 -10.35 -26.35 0.42
C LEU A 23 -9.06 -26.18 1.24
N PRO A 24 -8.20 -27.21 1.32
CA PRO A 24 -6.99 -27.08 2.10
C PRO A 24 -6.13 -25.99 1.46
N LEU A 25 -5.73 -25.00 2.27
CA LEU A 25 -4.81 -23.95 1.83
C LEU A 25 -3.47 -24.50 1.34
N ILE A 26 -3.10 -25.70 1.82
CA ILE A 26 -1.97 -26.45 1.27
C ILE A 26 -2.50 -27.25 0.07
N PRO A 27 -2.06 -26.93 -1.15
CA PRO A 27 -2.48 -27.68 -2.32
C PRO A 27 -1.88 -29.09 -2.30
N ALA A 28 -2.54 -30.05 -2.95
CA ALA A 28 -2.04 -31.43 -3.04
C ALA A 28 -0.76 -31.53 -3.90
N ASP A 29 -0.66 -30.65 -4.90
CA ASP A 29 0.52 -30.41 -5.73
C ASP A 29 0.52 -28.94 -6.18
N CYS A 30 1.62 -28.48 -6.76
CA CYS A 30 1.71 -27.10 -7.25
C CYS A 30 1.21 -26.93 -8.70
N GLN A 31 0.58 -27.94 -9.31
CA GLN A 31 0.06 -27.81 -10.67
C GLN A 31 -1.21 -26.94 -10.65
N GLY A 32 -1.12 -25.77 -11.27
CA GLY A 32 -2.21 -24.80 -11.27
C GLY A 32 -2.30 -23.94 -10.00
N PHE A 33 -1.23 -23.92 -9.18
CA PHE A 33 -1.11 -22.92 -8.11
C PHE A 33 -1.06 -21.52 -8.73
N PRO A 34 -1.89 -20.56 -8.29
CA PRO A 34 -2.02 -19.25 -8.93
C PRO A 34 -0.82 -18.31 -8.69
N GLY A 35 0.08 -18.66 -7.76
CA GLY A 35 1.30 -17.92 -7.46
C GLY A 35 2.57 -18.53 -8.06
N ASP A 36 3.69 -18.32 -7.39
CA ASP A 36 4.99 -18.86 -7.81
C ASP A 36 5.02 -20.39 -7.61
N VAL A 37 4.99 -21.12 -8.72
CA VAL A 37 4.98 -22.60 -8.76
C VAL A 37 6.27 -23.19 -8.21
N GLU A 38 7.42 -22.56 -8.45
CA GLU A 38 8.71 -23.06 -7.96
C GLU A 38 8.81 -22.87 -6.43
N ALA A 39 8.44 -21.68 -5.96
CA ALA A 39 8.38 -21.42 -4.52
C ALA A 39 7.33 -22.30 -3.82
N CYS A 40 6.19 -22.55 -4.46
CA CYS A 40 5.18 -23.50 -3.97
C CYS A 40 5.79 -24.90 -3.77
N GLN A 41 6.55 -25.39 -4.76
CA GLN A 41 7.15 -26.71 -4.69
C GLN A 41 8.20 -26.80 -3.57
N LEU A 42 9.01 -25.75 -3.40
CA LEU A 42 9.97 -25.66 -2.30
C LEU A 42 9.30 -25.74 -0.92
N VAL A 43 8.16 -25.07 -0.73
CA VAL A 43 7.40 -25.12 0.54
C VAL A 43 6.74 -26.48 0.75
N LEU A 44 6.23 -27.12 -0.31
CA LEU A 44 5.66 -28.47 -0.21
C LEU A 44 6.72 -29.48 0.25
N ASP A 45 7.90 -29.46 -0.39
CA ASP A 45 8.98 -30.44 -0.19
C ASP A 45 9.74 -30.25 1.13
N GLU A 46 9.67 -29.07 1.75
CA GLU A 46 10.34 -28.80 3.02
C GLU A 46 9.69 -29.56 4.18
N ASN A 47 10.42 -30.49 4.79
CA ASN A 47 9.90 -31.36 5.85
C ASN A 47 10.08 -30.79 7.26
N ASN A 48 10.91 -29.75 7.43
CA ASN A 48 11.19 -29.16 8.75
C ASN A 48 10.15 -28.12 9.18
N LEU A 49 9.27 -27.68 8.27
CA LEU A 49 8.21 -26.73 8.59
C LEU A 49 6.99 -27.44 9.18
N SER A 50 6.47 -26.91 10.27
CA SER A 50 5.19 -27.31 10.82
C SER A 50 4.05 -27.04 9.82
N LEU A 51 2.93 -27.73 9.98
CA LEU A 51 1.72 -27.49 9.17
C LEU A 51 1.28 -26.02 9.21
N GLY A 52 1.41 -25.38 10.38
CA GLY A 52 1.08 -23.96 10.56
C GLY A 52 1.99 -23.05 9.75
N GLU A 53 3.30 -23.30 9.74
CA GLU A 53 4.27 -22.53 8.96
C GLU A 53 4.08 -22.74 7.46
N LYS A 54 3.83 -23.99 7.01
CA LYS A 54 3.53 -24.26 5.60
C LYS A 54 2.33 -23.46 5.12
N LYS A 55 1.21 -23.49 5.86
CA LYS A 55 0.01 -22.71 5.53
C LYS A 55 0.28 -21.21 5.45
N GLU A 56 1.18 -20.69 6.30
CA GLU A 56 1.56 -19.27 6.27
C GLU A 56 2.31 -18.91 4.99
N LEU A 57 3.29 -19.73 4.61
CA LEU A 57 4.04 -19.53 3.38
C LEU A 57 3.15 -19.70 2.15
N PHE A 58 2.23 -20.68 2.13
CA PHE A 58 1.28 -20.80 1.03
C PHE A 58 0.37 -19.59 0.90
N ALA A 59 -0.14 -19.04 2.01
CA ALA A 59 -0.89 -17.80 1.97
C ALA A 59 -0.08 -16.67 1.32
N GLU A 60 1.17 -16.47 1.75
CA GLU A 60 2.06 -15.46 1.17
C GLU A 60 2.35 -15.67 -0.31
N LEU A 61 2.49 -16.92 -0.76
CA LEU A 61 2.70 -17.25 -2.17
C LEU A 61 1.46 -17.06 -3.04
N TRP A 62 0.27 -17.11 -2.45
CA TRP A 62 -1.00 -17.24 -3.17
C TRP A 62 -1.38 -15.99 -3.99
N ILE A 63 -0.98 -14.80 -3.53
CA ILE A 63 -1.33 -13.53 -4.21
C ILE A 63 -0.13 -12.95 -4.98
N GLY A 64 1.00 -13.65 -5.03
CA GLY A 64 2.21 -13.13 -5.66
C GLY A 64 2.71 -11.84 -4.97
N ASN A 65 3.89 -11.36 -5.35
CA ASN A 65 4.39 -10.06 -4.91
C ASN A 65 3.65 -8.92 -5.66
N ASP A 66 2.32 -8.92 -5.62
CA ASP A 66 1.52 -7.90 -6.28
C ASP A 66 1.59 -6.60 -5.49
N LEU A 67 1.92 -5.53 -6.21
CA LEU A 67 2.05 -4.18 -5.68
C LEU A 67 0.68 -3.57 -5.33
N LEU A 68 -0.39 -4.19 -5.84
CA LEU A 68 -1.79 -3.94 -5.49
C LEU A 68 -2.32 -5.07 -4.59
N PRO A 69 -2.97 -4.74 -3.46
CA PRO A 69 -3.69 -5.74 -2.68
C PRO A 69 -4.85 -6.35 -3.48
N ASN A 70 -4.80 -7.66 -3.72
CA ASN A 70 -5.84 -8.39 -4.44
C ASN A 70 -7.00 -8.79 -3.51
N HIS A 71 -7.85 -7.81 -3.15
CA HIS A 71 -9.04 -8.02 -2.31
C HIS A 71 -10.04 -9.02 -2.92
N ALA A 72 -10.09 -9.12 -4.25
CA ALA A 72 -11.01 -10.01 -4.94
C ALA A 72 -10.65 -11.49 -4.72
N ALA A 73 -9.36 -11.83 -4.81
CA ALA A 73 -8.89 -13.19 -4.54
C ALA A 73 -9.13 -13.62 -3.08
N ILE A 74 -8.93 -12.70 -2.12
CA ILE A 74 -9.24 -12.95 -0.70
C ILE A 74 -10.74 -13.21 -0.52
N LEU A 75 -11.60 -12.41 -1.14
CA LEU A 75 -13.04 -12.60 -1.07
C LEU A 75 -13.46 -13.94 -1.68
N GLU A 76 -12.93 -14.31 -2.83
CA GLU A 76 -13.22 -15.58 -3.49
C GLU A 76 -12.83 -16.79 -2.61
N TRP A 77 -11.69 -16.72 -1.92
CA TRP A 77 -11.30 -17.74 -0.94
C TRP A 77 -12.27 -17.81 0.23
N ASP A 78 -12.41 -16.68 0.93
CA ASP A 78 -13.10 -16.61 2.21
C ASP A 78 -14.59 -16.90 2.08
N ASP A 79 -15.20 -16.57 0.94
CA ASP A 79 -16.64 -16.80 0.75
C ASP A 79 -16.98 -18.31 0.65
N ASN A 80 -16.03 -19.13 0.21
CA ASN A 80 -16.17 -20.59 0.08
C ASN A 80 -15.97 -21.36 1.40
N ILE A 81 -15.57 -20.69 2.48
CA ILE A 81 -15.33 -21.32 3.78
C ILE A 81 -16.64 -21.52 4.54
N LEU A 82 -16.96 -22.77 4.88
CA LEU A 82 -18.12 -23.13 5.70
C LEU A 82 -17.74 -23.25 7.19
N VAL A 83 -18.35 -22.42 8.02
CA VAL A 83 -18.12 -22.39 9.48
C VAL A 83 -19.28 -23.02 10.24
N GLY A 84 -19.01 -24.13 10.92
CA GLY A 84 -20.00 -24.87 11.74
C GLY A 84 -19.79 -24.75 13.25
N SER A 85 -18.54 -24.55 13.66
CA SER A 85 -18.08 -24.45 15.06
C SER A 85 -17.38 -23.11 15.30
N PRO A 86 -17.33 -22.61 16.55
CA PRO A 86 -16.71 -21.32 16.87
C PRO A 86 -15.22 -21.33 16.47
N PRO A 87 -14.75 -20.34 15.71
CA PRO A 87 -13.33 -20.22 15.39
C PRO A 87 -12.50 -19.81 16.63
N SER A 88 -11.18 -19.94 16.52
CA SER A 88 -10.23 -19.55 17.55
C SER A 88 -10.44 -18.10 18.01
N GLY A 89 -10.43 -17.89 19.33
CA GLY A 89 -10.66 -16.58 19.93
C GLY A 89 -12.14 -16.22 20.13
N THR A 90 -13.07 -17.04 19.64
CA THR A 90 -14.50 -16.93 19.95
C THR A 90 -14.84 -17.85 21.13
N LEU A 91 -15.34 -17.28 22.22
CA LEU A 91 -15.75 -18.04 23.42
C LEU A 91 -17.27 -18.26 23.39
N PRO A 92 -17.76 -19.50 23.23
CA PRO A 92 -19.19 -19.79 23.31
C PRO A 92 -19.72 -19.53 24.71
N GLN A 93 -20.92 -18.98 24.78
CA GLN A 93 -21.63 -18.71 26.02
C GLN A 93 -22.84 -19.65 26.14
N SER A 94 -23.21 -19.98 27.37
CA SER A 94 -24.38 -20.80 27.65
C SER A 94 -25.13 -20.19 28.83
N ASN A 95 -26.46 -20.26 28.78
CA ASN A 95 -27.33 -19.86 29.88
C ASN A 95 -28.47 -20.86 30.00
N LEU A 96 -28.44 -21.66 31.07
CA LEU A 96 -29.45 -22.68 31.37
C LEU A 96 -29.75 -23.58 30.17
N VAL A 97 -30.81 -23.30 29.41
CA VAL A 97 -31.29 -24.10 28.28
C VAL A 97 -30.62 -23.72 26.95
N ILE A 98 -30.09 -22.49 26.84
CA ILE A 98 -29.36 -22.03 25.66
C ILE A 98 -27.89 -22.44 25.81
N LYS A 99 -27.37 -23.19 24.86
CA LYS A 99 -26.04 -23.80 24.89
C LYS A 99 -25.19 -23.33 23.72
N ASN A 100 -23.90 -23.13 24.00
CA ASN A 100 -22.86 -22.88 22.99
C ASN A 100 -23.22 -21.76 22.00
N ALA A 101 -23.87 -20.69 22.47
CA ALA A 101 -24.16 -19.53 21.66
C ALA A 101 -22.89 -18.73 21.37
N TRP A 102 -22.64 -18.39 20.11
CA TRP A 102 -21.54 -17.54 19.71
C TRP A 102 -21.88 -16.80 18.42
N ILE A 103 -21.24 -15.66 18.22
CA ILE A 103 -21.27 -14.88 16.98
C ILE A 103 -19.85 -14.43 16.64
N ARG A 104 -19.54 -14.32 15.35
CA ARG A 104 -18.23 -13.86 14.87
C ARG A 104 -18.33 -13.16 13.51
N PHE A 105 -17.65 -12.03 13.37
CA PHE A 105 -17.25 -11.48 12.08
C PHE A 105 -16.17 -12.38 11.48
N LEU A 106 -16.52 -13.11 10.42
CA LEU A 106 -15.59 -13.97 9.70
C LEU A 106 -14.57 -13.11 8.94
N TYR A 107 -15.05 -12.18 8.14
CA TYR A 107 -14.23 -11.18 7.46
C TYR A 107 -14.97 -9.84 7.28
N VAL A 108 -14.19 -8.81 7.00
CA VAL A 108 -14.65 -7.49 6.56
C VAL A 108 -13.80 -7.15 5.34
N LEU A 109 -14.42 -6.97 4.17
CA LEU A 109 -13.73 -6.80 2.90
C LEU A 109 -14.42 -5.74 2.03
N PRO A 110 -13.65 -4.93 1.28
CA PRO A 110 -12.19 -4.80 1.34
C PRO A 110 -11.71 -4.19 2.67
N ALA A 111 -10.59 -4.69 3.19
CA ALA A 111 -9.90 -4.18 4.37
C ALA A 111 -8.42 -4.61 4.36
N VAL A 112 -7.55 -3.79 4.94
CA VAL A 112 -6.11 -4.06 5.03
C VAL A 112 -5.66 -3.89 6.48
N TYR A 113 -4.91 -4.84 7.03
CA TYR A 113 -4.29 -4.68 8.35
C TYR A 113 -2.94 -3.99 8.19
N ASP A 114 -2.79 -2.78 8.71
CA ASP A 114 -1.47 -2.13 8.78
C ASP A 114 -0.69 -2.66 9.97
N LYS A 115 0.35 -3.44 9.68
CA LYS A 115 1.24 -4.00 10.70
C LYS A 115 2.03 -2.94 11.46
N THR A 116 2.36 -1.83 10.79
CA THR A 116 3.21 -0.79 11.37
C THR A 116 2.46 0.00 12.44
N ASP A 117 1.21 0.36 12.12
CA ASP A 117 0.34 1.14 13.01
C ASP A 117 -0.56 0.25 13.88
N GLY A 118 -0.61 -1.06 13.61
CA GLY A 118 -1.34 -2.05 14.40
C GLY A 118 -2.87 -1.98 14.24
N GLN A 119 -3.36 -1.51 13.10
CA GLN A 119 -4.78 -1.17 12.91
C GLN A 119 -5.33 -1.61 11.55
N TRP A 120 -6.63 -1.87 11.49
CA TRP A 120 -7.32 -2.11 10.22
C TRP A 120 -7.62 -0.80 9.49
N LEU A 121 -7.33 -0.76 8.21
CA LEU A 121 -7.67 0.31 7.28
C LEU A 121 -8.89 -0.10 6.48
N LEU A 122 -9.84 0.81 6.37
CA LEU A 122 -11.15 0.57 5.76
C LEU A 122 -11.43 1.61 4.67
N PRO A 123 -12.00 1.21 3.53
CA PRO A 123 -12.48 2.15 2.52
C PRO A 123 -13.87 2.68 2.89
N LYS A 124 -14.40 3.58 2.06
CA LYS A 124 -15.75 4.15 2.21
C LYS A 124 -16.86 3.08 2.17
N ASN A 125 -16.75 2.08 1.30
CA ASN A 125 -17.76 1.04 1.13
C ASN A 125 -17.10 -0.33 1.31
N MET A 126 -17.73 -1.19 2.11
CA MET A 126 -17.27 -2.55 2.36
C MET A 126 -18.44 -3.47 2.69
N THR A 127 -18.16 -4.76 2.74
CA THR A 127 -19.08 -5.79 3.20
C THR A 127 -18.44 -6.55 4.35
N ALA A 128 -19.26 -7.08 5.25
CA ALA A 128 -18.80 -8.03 6.25
C ALA A 128 -19.55 -9.35 6.09
N LYS A 129 -18.94 -10.45 6.51
CA LYS A 129 -19.62 -11.74 6.64
C LYS A 129 -19.57 -12.16 8.10
N LEU A 130 -20.74 -12.53 8.62
CA LEU A 130 -20.92 -12.99 9.98
C LEU A 130 -21.39 -14.43 9.98
N ARG A 131 -21.10 -15.11 11.08
CA ARG A 131 -21.73 -16.39 11.42
C ARG A 131 -22.00 -16.42 12.91
N TYR A 132 -23.09 -17.07 13.26
CA TYR A 132 -23.39 -17.44 14.64
C TYR A 132 -23.89 -18.87 14.70
N ASN A 133 -23.84 -19.48 15.88
CA ASN A 133 -24.52 -20.74 16.14
C ASN A 133 -24.95 -20.78 17.62
N TYR A 134 -25.96 -21.57 17.93
CA TYR A 134 -26.42 -21.87 19.27
C TYR A 134 -27.21 -23.19 19.25
N GLY A 135 -27.41 -23.79 20.42
CA GLY A 135 -28.34 -24.90 20.58
C GLY A 135 -29.28 -24.65 21.74
N VAL A 136 -30.49 -25.19 21.67
CA VAL A 136 -31.46 -25.18 22.77
C VAL A 136 -31.64 -26.60 23.27
N VAL A 137 -31.48 -26.80 24.57
CA VAL A 137 -31.64 -28.10 25.24
C VAL A 137 -32.61 -27.93 26.39
N ALA A 138 -33.75 -28.62 26.31
CA ALA A 138 -34.72 -28.66 27.40
C ALA A 138 -34.05 -29.22 28.67
N PRO A 139 -34.37 -28.68 29.86
CA PRO A 139 -33.85 -29.20 31.10
C PRO A 139 -34.41 -30.61 31.37
N PHE A 140 -33.83 -31.30 32.34
CA PHE A 140 -34.26 -32.63 32.77
C PHE A 140 -34.37 -32.66 34.29
N GLY A 141 -35.27 -33.49 34.81
CA GLY A 141 -35.51 -33.65 36.23
C GLY A 141 -36.98 -33.57 36.58
N THR A 142 -37.27 -33.56 37.88
CA THR A 142 -38.61 -33.39 38.44
C THR A 142 -38.56 -32.22 39.40
N GLU A 143 -39.49 -31.28 39.27
CA GLU A 143 -39.54 -30.11 40.13
C GLU A 143 -40.07 -30.47 41.53
N PRO A 144 -39.68 -29.70 42.56
CA PRO A 144 -40.18 -29.93 43.90
C PRO A 144 -41.71 -29.87 43.96
N GLY A 145 -42.35 -30.96 44.37
CA GLY A 145 -43.81 -31.06 44.48
C GLY A 145 -44.44 -31.95 43.42
N ASP A 146 -43.83 -32.03 42.24
CA ASP A 146 -44.31 -32.86 41.14
C ASP A 146 -43.98 -34.34 41.36
N CYS A 147 -44.86 -35.23 40.89
CA CYS A 147 -44.54 -36.65 40.70
C CYS A 147 -43.80 -36.91 39.39
N LEU A 148 -43.97 -36.03 38.40
CA LEU A 148 -43.27 -36.01 37.12
C LEU A 148 -43.29 -34.57 36.58
N THR A 149 -42.18 -34.14 36.00
CA THR A 149 -42.13 -32.89 35.22
C THR A 149 -41.63 -33.23 33.83
N ASN A 150 -42.37 -32.83 32.80
CA ASN A 150 -41.95 -32.99 31.42
C ASN A 150 -41.60 -31.63 30.83
N TYR A 151 -40.40 -31.55 30.25
CA TYR A 151 -39.92 -30.36 29.57
C TYR A 151 -39.88 -30.61 28.07
N SER A 152 -40.31 -29.61 27.31
CA SER A 152 -40.17 -29.61 25.85
C SER A 152 -39.87 -28.20 25.36
N VAL A 153 -39.10 -28.09 24.28
CA VAL A 153 -38.90 -26.80 23.61
C VAL A 153 -40.21 -26.43 22.93
N ALA A 154 -40.80 -25.31 23.34
CA ALA A 154 -42.05 -24.80 22.80
C ALA A 154 -41.79 -23.92 21.58
N ASP A 155 -40.81 -23.02 21.70
CA ASP A 155 -40.42 -22.09 20.65
C ASP A 155 -38.93 -21.73 20.78
N GLU A 156 -38.31 -21.37 19.66
CA GLU A 156 -36.96 -20.82 19.60
C GLU A 156 -36.89 -19.70 18.57
N ASP A 157 -36.34 -18.56 18.97
CA ASP A 157 -36.15 -17.42 18.09
C ASP A 157 -34.77 -16.79 18.32
N SER A 158 -34.28 -16.12 17.29
CA SER A 158 -33.05 -15.36 17.39
C SER A 158 -33.10 -14.10 16.53
N SER A 159 -32.63 -12.99 17.10
CA SER A 159 -32.52 -11.73 16.39
C SER A 159 -31.06 -11.28 16.33
N LEU A 160 -30.61 -10.94 15.13
CA LEU A 160 -29.30 -10.36 14.87
C LEU A 160 -29.44 -8.85 14.72
N ARG A 161 -28.57 -8.11 15.40
CA ARG A 161 -28.46 -6.66 15.26
C ARG A 161 -27.02 -6.28 14.95
N VAL A 162 -26.80 -5.67 13.79
CA VAL A 162 -25.50 -5.13 13.38
C VAL A 162 -25.53 -3.61 13.45
N THR A 163 -24.47 -3.02 14.02
CA THR A 163 -24.31 -1.58 14.15
C THR A 163 -22.91 -1.13 13.75
N ARG A 164 -22.78 0.15 13.37
CA ARG A 164 -21.49 0.85 13.19
C ARG A 164 -21.51 2.09 14.07
N ASN A 165 -20.59 2.17 15.03
CA ASN A 165 -20.53 3.23 16.04
C ASN A 165 -21.91 3.45 16.71
N GLY A 166 -22.61 2.35 17.02
CA GLY A 166 -23.96 2.35 17.61
C GLY A 166 -25.12 2.61 16.64
N SER A 167 -24.85 3.05 15.41
CA SER A 167 -25.89 3.26 14.38
C SER A 167 -26.31 1.92 13.76
N TYR A 168 -27.61 1.63 13.70
CA TYR A 168 -28.13 0.37 13.14
C TYR A 168 -27.88 0.25 11.63
N LEU A 169 -27.34 -0.89 11.21
CA LEU A 169 -27.08 -1.21 9.81
C LEU A 169 -28.01 -2.30 9.26
N GLY A 170 -28.61 -3.12 10.12
CA GLY A 170 -29.47 -4.21 9.71
C GLY A 170 -29.31 -5.46 10.58
N SER A 171 -29.96 -6.53 10.14
CA SER A 171 -29.97 -7.87 10.76
C SER A 171 -29.43 -8.96 9.83
N SER A 172 -28.75 -8.58 8.74
CA SER A 172 -28.18 -9.50 7.75
C SER A 172 -26.86 -10.12 8.25
N LEU A 173 -26.61 -11.37 7.86
CA LEU A 173 -25.29 -12.02 8.02
C LEU A 173 -24.24 -11.44 7.06
N ASN A 174 -24.65 -10.75 6.00
CA ASN A 174 -23.78 -10.10 5.02
C ASN A 174 -24.13 -8.61 4.88
N PRO A 175 -23.90 -7.78 5.91
CA PRO A 175 -24.25 -6.37 5.85
C PRO A 175 -23.32 -5.62 4.88
N SER A 176 -23.92 -4.78 4.02
CA SER A 176 -23.20 -3.73 3.31
C SER A 176 -23.00 -2.54 4.24
N ILE A 177 -21.78 -2.01 4.26
CA ILE A 177 -21.34 -1.03 5.24
C ILE A 177 -20.76 0.17 4.52
N GLN A 178 -21.27 1.35 4.85
CA GLN A 178 -20.61 2.61 4.52
C GLN A 178 -19.84 3.08 5.75
N THR A 179 -18.56 3.40 5.64
CA THR A 179 -17.76 3.92 6.76
C THR A 179 -17.87 5.44 6.86
N VAL A 180 -17.70 5.96 8.07
CA VAL A 180 -17.57 7.41 8.32
C VAL A 180 -16.11 7.79 8.50
N PRO A 181 -15.71 9.05 8.24
CA PRO A 181 -14.34 9.50 8.53
C PRO A 181 -13.92 9.19 9.98
N GLY A 182 -12.69 8.70 10.15
CA GLY A 182 -12.15 8.27 11.44
C GLY A 182 -12.43 6.81 11.79
N THR A 183 -12.52 6.52 13.10
CA THR A 183 -12.67 5.14 13.59
C THR A 183 -14.10 4.62 13.39
N ASN A 184 -14.19 3.40 12.87
CA ASN A 184 -15.41 2.65 12.67
C ASN A 184 -15.34 1.35 13.48
N THR A 185 -16.20 1.21 14.47
CA THR A 185 -16.42 -0.02 15.23
C THR A 185 -17.72 -0.65 14.77
N LEU A 186 -17.60 -1.79 14.11
CA LEU A 186 -18.71 -2.67 13.80
C LEU A 186 -18.98 -3.54 15.02
N ALA A 187 -20.23 -3.62 15.44
CA ALA A 187 -20.66 -4.50 16.51
C ALA A 187 -21.85 -5.33 16.03
N ALA A 188 -21.81 -6.62 16.31
CA ALA A 188 -22.88 -7.54 16.04
C ALA A 188 -23.36 -8.16 17.36
N GLU A 189 -24.66 -8.14 17.56
CA GLU A 189 -25.32 -8.67 18.75
C GLU A 189 -26.36 -9.69 18.31
N LEU A 190 -26.23 -10.92 18.82
CA LEU A 190 -27.22 -11.97 18.65
C LEU A 190 -27.96 -12.14 19.97
N GLN A 191 -29.26 -11.90 19.94
CA GLN A 191 -30.16 -12.24 21.04
C GLN A 191 -30.89 -13.54 20.70
N VAL A 192 -30.74 -14.55 21.55
CA VAL A 192 -31.44 -15.83 21.46
C VAL A 192 -32.52 -15.89 22.52
N VAL A 193 -33.72 -16.30 22.11
CA VAL A 193 -34.87 -16.54 22.98
C VAL A 193 -35.27 -17.99 22.85
N ALA A 194 -35.37 -18.69 23.97
CA ALA A 194 -35.85 -20.08 24.01
C ALA A 194 -37.01 -20.19 24.99
N SER A 195 -38.15 -20.68 24.52
CA SER A 195 -39.34 -20.91 25.33
C SER A 195 -39.47 -22.39 25.62
N ILE A 196 -39.51 -22.75 26.91
CA ILE A 196 -39.67 -24.13 27.37
C ILE A 196 -41.08 -24.32 27.93
N LEU A 197 -41.83 -25.27 27.36
CA LEU A 197 -43.09 -25.74 27.94
C LEU A 197 -42.76 -26.73 29.06
N VAL A 198 -43.22 -26.40 30.26
CA VAL A 198 -43.13 -27.22 31.46
C VAL A 198 -44.52 -27.79 31.75
N LEU A 199 -44.62 -29.12 31.79
CA LEU A 199 -45.84 -29.82 32.19
C LEU A 199 -45.62 -30.42 33.59
N HIS A 200 -46.47 -30.01 34.53
CA HIS A 200 -46.44 -30.47 35.91
C HIS A 200 -47.45 -31.58 36.12
N TYR A 201 -47.05 -32.63 36.85
CA TYR A 201 -47.92 -33.74 37.19
C TYR A 201 -47.93 -33.93 38.70
N ASP A 202 -49.13 -34.10 39.26
CA ASP A 202 -49.34 -34.34 40.68
C ASP A 202 -49.93 -35.74 40.92
N TYR A 203 -49.68 -36.29 42.10
CA TYR A 203 -50.34 -37.52 42.53
C TYR A 203 -51.82 -37.26 42.78
N GLN A 204 -52.67 -37.91 42.00
CA GLN A 204 -54.11 -37.95 42.22
C GLN A 204 -54.53 -39.34 42.70
N THR A 205 -55.41 -39.37 43.69
CA THR A 205 -56.00 -40.61 44.19
C THR A 205 -57.19 -40.98 43.31
N VAL A 206 -57.08 -42.08 42.57
CA VAL A 206 -58.17 -42.63 41.74
C VAL A 206 -58.69 -43.92 42.32
N CYS A 207 -59.97 -44.21 42.07
CA CYS A 207 -60.55 -45.49 42.44
C CYS A 207 -60.16 -46.58 41.44
N THR A 208 -59.69 -47.72 41.92
CA THR A 208 -59.31 -48.87 41.10
C THR A 208 -60.25 -50.06 41.23
N ALA A 209 -61.09 -50.10 42.27
CA ALA A 209 -62.14 -51.10 42.43
C ALA A 209 -63.39 -50.50 43.08
N HIS A 210 -64.55 -50.85 42.54
CA HIS A 210 -65.86 -50.45 43.07
C HIS A 210 -66.58 -51.65 43.69
N ASP A 211 -67.28 -51.42 44.78
CA ASP A 211 -68.22 -52.40 45.33
C ASP A 211 -69.35 -52.65 44.30
N PRO A 212 -69.60 -53.91 43.90
CA PRO A 212 -70.53 -54.21 42.82
C PRO A 212 -72.01 -53.97 43.17
N VAL A 213 -72.34 -53.74 44.45
CA VAL A 213 -73.71 -53.53 44.93
C VAL A 213 -74.00 -52.05 45.19
N THR A 214 -73.05 -51.34 45.77
CA THR A 214 -73.21 -49.94 46.22
C THR A 214 -72.53 -48.92 45.30
N GLY A 215 -71.63 -49.36 44.42
CA GLY A 215 -70.81 -48.50 43.56
C GLY A 215 -69.72 -47.71 44.32
N ALA A 216 -69.61 -47.88 45.64
CA ALA A 216 -68.62 -47.18 46.46
C ALA A 216 -67.21 -47.61 46.09
N CYS A 217 -66.25 -46.67 46.17
CA CYS A 217 -64.86 -47.00 45.96
C CYS A 217 -64.31 -47.87 47.10
N THR A 218 -63.71 -49.01 46.76
CA THR A 218 -63.18 -49.99 47.74
C THR A 218 -61.67 -50.09 47.73
N GLN A 219 -61.03 -49.72 46.61
CA GLN A 219 -59.58 -49.64 46.50
C GLN A 219 -59.20 -48.37 45.75
N THR A 220 -58.18 -47.69 46.24
CA THR A 220 -57.61 -46.51 45.59
C THR A 220 -56.17 -46.77 45.20
N ALA A 221 -55.71 -46.06 44.17
CA ALA A 221 -54.32 -45.98 43.79
C ALA A 221 -53.94 -44.52 43.53
N GLN A 222 -52.66 -44.21 43.73
CA GLN A 222 -52.12 -42.93 43.29
C GLN A 222 -51.66 -43.05 41.84
N VAL A 223 -52.11 -42.12 41.01
CA VAL A 223 -51.68 -41.98 39.62
C VAL A 223 -51.10 -40.60 39.41
N CYS A 224 -50.02 -40.51 38.67
CA CYS A 224 -49.37 -39.25 38.33
C CYS A 224 -50.09 -38.66 37.11
N GLN A 225 -50.83 -37.57 37.29
CA GLN A 225 -51.64 -36.93 36.24
C GLN A 225 -51.26 -35.48 36.07
N GLN A 226 -51.33 -34.99 34.82
CA GLN A 226 -51.00 -33.60 34.50
C GLN A 226 -51.95 -32.67 35.26
N SER A 227 -51.40 -31.78 36.07
CA SER A 227 -52.16 -30.83 36.89
C SER A 227 -52.13 -29.42 36.29
N SER A 228 -50.99 -29.01 35.74
CA SER A 228 -50.80 -27.68 35.17
C SER A 228 -49.72 -27.65 34.08
N SER A 229 -49.62 -26.52 33.40
CA SER A 229 -48.57 -26.26 32.42
C SER A 229 -48.20 -24.78 32.43
N GLU A 230 -46.93 -24.49 32.20
CA GLU A 230 -46.44 -23.13 32.02
C GLU A 230 -45.38 -23.05 30.92
N VAL A 231 -45.14 -21.83 30.41
CA VAL A 231 -44.07 -21.54 29.46
C VAL A 231 -43.06 -20.63 30.14
N ARG A 232 -41.78 -21.03 30.12
CA ARG A 232 -40.67 -20.26 30.66
C ARG A 232 -39.75 -19.79 29.54
N ASP A 233 -39.52 -18.49 29.48
CA ASP A 233 -38.62 -17.88 28.48
C ASP A 233 -37.22 -17.69 29.05
N TYR A 234 -36.24 -18.04 28.23
CA TYR A 234 -34.82 -17.89 28.52
C TYR A 234 -34.18 -17.01 27.47
N TYR A 235 -33.27 -16.13 27.91
CA TYR A 235 -32.61 -15.16 27.05
C TYR A 235 -31.09 -15.30 27.16
N LEU A 236 -30.41 -15.18 26.04
CA LEU A 236 -28.96 -15.06 25.99
C LEU A 236 -28.57 -14.10 24.88
N THR A 237 -27.76 -13.11 25.22
CA THR A 237 -27.17 -12.18 24.25
C THR A 237 -25.69 -12.42 24.15
N VAL A 238 -25.20 -12.66 22.94
CA VAL A 238 -23.76 -12.76 22.62
C VAL A 238 -23.40 -11.70 21.60
N SER A 239 -22.16 -11.21 21.64
CA SER A 239 -21.71 -10.14 20.75
C SER A 239 -20.28 -10.35 20.27
N ASP A 240 -19.97 -9.70 19.15
CA ASP A 240 -18.63 -9.61 18.58
C ASP A 240 -18.43 -8.22 17.97
N SER A 241 -17.18 -7.81 17.83
CA SER A 241 -16.85 -6.51 17.24
C SER A 241 -15.61 -6.55 16.35
N PHE A 242 -15.59 -5.64 15.39
CA PHE A 242 -14.47 -5.39 14.50
C PHE A 242 -14.25 -3.89 14.37
N THR A 243 -13.02 -3.43 14.58
CA THR A 243 -12.68 -2.00 14.55
C THR A 243 -11.60 -1.73 13.54
N GLY A 244 -11.78 -0.67 12.75
CA GLY A 244 -10.78 -0.13 11.84
C GLY A 244 -10.97 1.38 11.61
N ILE A 245 -10.02 2.01 10.94
CA ILE A 245 -10.03 3.43 10.62
C ILE A 245 -10.33 3.59 9.14
N ARG A 246 -11.26 4.48 8.81
CA ARG A 246 -11.51 4.86 7.42
C ARG A 246 -10.30 5.62 6.89
N GLN A 247 -9.75 5.14 5.79
CA GLN A 247 -8.66 5.79 5.07
C GLN A 247 -9.21 6.30 3.75
N ASP A 248 -9.32 7.63 3.65
CA ASP A 248 -9.58 8.30 2.39
C ASP A 248 -8.24 8.55 1.68
N PHE A 249 -8.24 8.47 0.36
CA PHE A 249 -7.06 8.69 -0.46
C PHE A 249 -7.39 9.76 -1.50
N ASP A 250 -6.96 10.99 -1.21
CA ASP A 250 -7.04 12.12 -2.11
C ASP A 250 -5.63 12.46 -2.57
N TYR A 251 -5.50 12.90 -3.83
CA TYR A 251 -4.22 13.28 -4.40
C TYR A 251 -4.35 14.46 -5.36
N ALA A 252 -3.23 15.15 -5.54
CA ALA A 252 -3.01 16.06 -6.65
C ALA A 252 -1.72 15.62 -7.35
N LEU A 253 -1.73 15.58 -8.67
CA LEU A 253 -0.61 15.13 -9.47
C LEU A 253 -0.43 16.03 -10.69
N GLN A 254 0.83 16.33 -11.01
CA GLN A 254 1.21 17.08 -12.18
C GLN A 254 2.46 16.45 -12.80
N PHE A 255 2.39 16.19 -14.10
CA PHE A 255 3.52 15.77 -14.90
C PHE A 255 3.88 16.87 -15.92
N ARG A 256 5.17 17.05 -16.16
CA ARG A 256 5.67 17.98 -17.16
C ARG A 256 6.95 17.43 -17.78
N TYR A 257 6.99 17.41 -19.11
CA TYR A 257 8.22 17.14 -19.86
C TYR A 257 8.85 18.45 -20.35
N GLU A 258 10.18 18.52 -20.29
CA GLU A 258 10.98 19.63 -20.80
C GLU A 258 12.20 19.10 -21.58
N ASP A 259 12.52 19.72 -22.73
CA ASP A 259 13.78 19.51 -23.44
C ASP A 259 14.65 20.77 -23.28
N LEU A 260 15.70 20.65 -22.47
CA LEU A 260 16.58 21.74 -22.06
C LEU A 260 17.98 21.52 -22.64
N ASN A 261 18.34 22.17 -23.75
CA ASN A 261 19.70 22.05 -24.33
C ASN A 261 20.13 20.60 -24.65
N GLY A 262 19.18 19.72 -25.00
CA GLY A 262 19.43 18.29 -25.21
C GLY A 262 19.44 17.46 -23.92
N LEU A 263 19.28 18.07 -22.74
CA LEU A 263 18.88 17.37 -21.52
C LEU A 263 17.36 17.29 -21.51
N ARG A 264 16.85 16.08 -21.76
CA ARG A 264 15.42 15.78 -21.75
C ARG A 264 15.05 15.38 -20.34
N GLN A 265 14.07 16.05 -19.76
CA GLN A 265 13.67 15.88 -18.37
C GLN A 265 12.16 15.68 -18.26
N ALA A 266 11.76 14.78 -17.37
CA ALA A 266 10.39 14.64 -16.91
C ALA A 266 10.35 15.04 -15.43
N HIS A 267 9.49 16.01 -15.12
CA HIS A 267 9.19 16.46 -13.78
C HIS A 267 7.82 15.90 -13.37
N LEU A 268 7.78 15.25 -12.22
CA LEU A 268 6.57 14.73 -11.64
C LEU A 268 6.45 15.27 -10.21
N GLU A 269 5.35 15.97 -9.96
CA GLU A 269 5.01 16.51 -8.66
C GLU A 269 3.68 15.91 -8.24
N TRP A 270 3.61 15.38 -7.03
CA TRP A 270 2.34 14.88 -6.51
C TRP A 270 2.25 15.06 -5.00
N SER A 271 1.02 15.08 -4.51
CA SER A 271 0.74 15.08 -3.08
C SER A 271 -0.43 14.16 -2.76
N THR A 272 -0.41 13.56 -1.58
CA THR A 272 -1.40 12.58 -1.13
C THR A 272 -1.79 12.83 0.33
N THR A 273 -3.04 12.55 0.69
CA THR A 273 -3.56 12.66 2.07
C THR A 273 -3.27 11.42 2.92
N ALA A 274 -2.80 10.35 2.30
CA ALA A 274 -2.40 9.11 2.93
C ALA A 274 -1.19 8.52 2.18
N PRO A 275 -0.36 7.66 2.82
CA PRO A 275 0.71 6.97 2.12
C PRO A 275 0.17 6.25 0.89
N MET A 276 0.84 6.42 -0.25
CA MET A 276 0.50 5.66 -1.46
C MET A 276 1.13 4.28 -1.40
N ASN A 277 0.58 3.35 -2.16
CA ASN A 277 1.20 2.03 -2.27
C ASN A 277 2.32 2.09 -3.28
N GLU A 278 1.97 2.57 -4.47
CA GLU A 278 2.89 2.66 -5.58
C GLU A 278 2.50 3.75 -6.57
N LEU A 279 3.52 4.36 -7.15
CA LEU A 279 3.45 5.18 -8.33
C LEU A 279 4.19 4.47 -9.47
N LEU A 280 3.55 4.35 -10.63
CA LEU A 280 4.11 3.75 -11.83
C LEU A 280 4.11 4.79 -12.96
N LEU A 281 5.26 5.02 -13.57
CA LEU A 281 5.43 5.86 -14.73
C LEU A 281 6.11 5.03 -15.84
N ASP A 282 5.51 5.03 -17.02
CA ASP A 282 6.07 4.45 -18.24
C ASP A 282 6.11 5.53 -19.33
N LEU A 283 7.30 5.78 -19.87
CA LEU A 283 7.58 6.72 -20.95
C LEU A 283 8.20 5.93 -22.12
N ASP A 284 7.34 5.39 -23.00
CA ASP A 284 7.71 4.52 -24.13
C ASP A 284 8.63 3.32 -23.76
N GLY A 285 8.29 2.62 -22.68
CA GLY A 285 9.02 1.47 -22.16
C GLY A 285 10.14 1.85 -21.17
N ALA A 286 10.44 3.13 -21.01
CA ALA A 286 11.31 3.63 -19.96
C ALA A 286 10.47 3.79 -18.67
N THR A 287 10.72 2.93 -17.68
CA THR A 287 9.84 2.80 -16.52
C THR A 287 10.46 3.35 -15.25
N TYR A 288 9.66 4.00 -14.42
CA TYR A 288 9.98 4.33 -13.04
C TYR A 288 8.86 3.83 -12.13
N SER A 289 9.23 3.20 -11.00
CA SER A 289 8.30 2.91 -9.93
C SER A 289 8.80 3.38 -8.58
N LEU A 290 7.89 3.91 -7.77
CA LEU A 290 8.11 4.23 -6.38
C LEU A 290 7.03 3.53 -5.55
N SER A 291 7.44 2.54 -4.77
CA SER A 291 6.58 1.83 -3.82
C SER A 291 6.84 2.37 -2.41
N GLU A 292 5.79 2.57 -1.61
CA GLU A 292 5.91 2.87 -0.16
C GLU A 292 5.30 1.79 0.74
N ALA A 293 4.60 0.83 0.15
CA ALA A 293 3.99 -0.29 0.83
C ALA A 293 4.35 -1.63 0.18
N ALA A 294 4.33 -2.68 0.99
CA ALA A 294 4.31 -4.06 0.53
C ALA A 294 3.17 -4.80 1.21
N TYR A 295 2.56 -5.72 0.48
CA TYR A 295 1.45 -6.53 0.94
C TYR A 295 1.90 -7.97 1.12
N GLY A 296 1.42 -8.57 2.20
CA GLY A 296 1.44 -10.01 2.40
C GLY A 296 0.04 -10.49 2.70
N VAL A 297 -0.19 -11.79 2.49
CA VAL A 297 -1.43 -12.43 2.89
C VAL A 297 -1.18 -13.19 4.18
N LYS A 298 -2.11 -13.03 5.11
CA LYS A 298 -2.07 -13.61 6.44
C LYS A 298 -3.36 -14.36 6.73
N ARG A 299 -3.33 -15.20 7.75
CA ARG A 299 -4.45 -16.08 8.12
C ARG A 299 -4.98 -15.75 9.50
N ARG A 300 -6.27 -15.94 9.70
CA ARG A 300 -6.96 -15.79 10.98
C ARG A 300 -8.06 -16.83 11.14
N LEU A 301 -8.61 -16.91 12.35
CA LEU A 301 -9.78 -17.73 12.68
C LEU A 301 -9.57 -19.23 12.41
N SER A 302 -8.50 -19.79 12.97
CA SER A 302 -8.27 -21.24 13.01
C SER A 302 -9.51 -21.98 13.55
N PRO A 303 -9.88 -23.17 13.03
CA PRO A 303 -9.19 -23.98 12.03
C PRO A 303 -9.53 -23.63 10.56
N TYR A 304 -10.27 -22.55 10.33
CA TYR A 304 -10.85 -22.25 9.02
C TYR A 304 -9.91 -21.49 8.08
N ASP A 305 -8.84 -20.87 8.61
CA ASP A 305 -7.81 -20.16 7.83
C ASP A 305 -8.39 -19.09 6.88
N PHE A 306 -9.26 -18.21 7.41
CA PHE A 306 -9.70 -17.02 6.69
C PHE A 306 -8.50 -16.12 6.38
N LEU A 307 -8.45 -15.58 5.17
CA LEU A 307 -7.32 -14.78 4.69
C LEU A 307 -7.56 -13.29 4.93
N TYR A 308 -6.47 -12.55 5.06
CA TYR A 308 -6.52 -11.10 5.08
C TYR A 308 -5.22 -10.50 4.55
N LEU A 309 -5.31 -9.26 4.07
CA LEU A 309 -4.15 -8.52 3.57
C LEU A 309 -3.47 -7.78 4.72
N GLU A 310 -2.18 -7.99 4.88
CA GLU A 310 -1.30 -7.28 5.80
C GLU A 310 -0.41 -6.32 5.02
N ARG A 311 -0.45 -5.03 5.37
CA ARG A 311 0.42 -3.99 4.83
C ARG A 311 1.63 -3.81 5.73
N THR A 312 2.79 -3.69 5.10
CA THR A 312 4.05 -3.26 5.72
C THR A 312 4.62 -2.08 4.97
N ARG A 313 5.33 -1.18 5.66
CA ARG A 313 6.02 -0.07 5.01
C ARG A 313 7.22 -0.60 4.24
N LYS A 314 7.35 -0.21 2.97
CA LYS A 314 8.48 -0.55 2.12
C LYS A 314 8.73 0.57 1.14
N GLU A 315 9.80 1.32 1.35
CA GLU A 315 10.24 2.33 0.37
C GLU A 315 11.17 1.68 -0.65
N SER A 316 10.76 1.63 -1.91
CA SER A 316 11.54 1.07 -3.01
C SER A 316 11.39 1.93 -4.24
N ARG A 317 12.50 2.24 -4.90
CA ARG A 317 12.52 2.92 -6.20
C ARG A 317 13.16 2.02 -7.24
N LYS A 318 12.45 1.73 -8.33
CA LYS A 318 12.98 0.98 -9.47
C LYS A 318 12.93 1.86 -10.70
N LYS A 319 13.94 1.74 -11.55
CA LYS A 319 14.02 2.47 -12.82
C LYS A 319 14.69 1.63 -13.89
N SER A 320 14.22 1.80 -15.12
CA SER A 320 14.76 1.16 -16.32
C SER A 320 14.72 2.17 -17.46
N GLY A 321 15.85 2.38 -18.16
CA GLY A 321 15.93 3.35 -19.26
C GLY A 321 15.81 4.83 -18.85
N LEU A 322 15.86 5.14 -17.56
CA LEU A 322 15.72 6.49 -17.00
C LEU A 322 16.84 6.78 -15.99
N VAL A 323 17.22 8.05 -15.88
CA VAL A 323 18.16 8.52 -14.85
C VAL A 323 17.42 9.38 -13.84
N GLU A 324 17.48 9.04 -12.55
CA GLU A 324 16.92 9.90 -11.50
C GLU A 324 17.87 11.06 -11.24
N LEU A 325 17.43 12.27 -11.53
CA LEU A 325 18.22 13.49 -11.36
C LEU A 325 17.96 14.14 -9.99
N ALA A 326 16.72 14.10 -9.53
CA ALA A 326 16.33 14.59 -8.20
C ALA A 326 15.09 13.85 -7.69
N TYR A 327 15.03 13.63 -6.39
CA TYR A 327 13.84 13.15 -5.69
C TYR A 327 13.77 13.81 -4.32
N GLU A 328 12.60 14.34 -3.97
CA GLU A 328 12.34 14.91 -2.66
C GLU A 328 10.96 14.48 -2.17
N ARG A 329 10.90 14.12 -0.88
CA ARG A 329 9.66 13.82 -0.16
C ARG A 329 9.57 14.70 1.07
N ARG A 330 8.42 15.34 1.27
CA ARG A 330 8.13 16.19 2.43
C ARG A 330 6.79 15.77 3.04
N LEU A 331 6.71 15.80 4.36
CA LEU A 331 5.44 15.68 5.09
C LEU A 331 5.13 17.03 5.73
N SER A 332 4.04 17.67 5.32
CA SER A 332 3.62 18.97 5.86
C SER A 332 2.12 18.93 6.13
N SER A 333 1.73 19.24 7.37
CA SER A 333 0.32 19.29 7.79
C SER A 333 -0.50 18.04 7.44
N GLY A 334 0.11 16.84 7.52
CA GLY A 334 -0.55 15.57 7.22
C GLY A 334 -0.65 15.23 5.72
N VAL A 335 -0.08 16.06 4.84
CA VAL A 335 0.01 15.80 3.40
C VAL A 335 1.43 15.38 3.04
N TYR A 336 1.55 14.27 2.33
CA TYR A 336 2.82 13.83 1.75
C TYR A 336 2.98 14.51 0.39
N ALA A 337 4.03 15.28 0.20
CA ALA A 337 4.35 15.97 -1.04
C ALA A 337 5.66 15.43 -1.62
N TYR A 338 5.70 15.28 -2.93
CA TYR A 338 6.78 14.64 -3.65
C TYR A 338 7.16 15.46 -4.88
N ASN A 339 8.45 15.50 -5.16
CA ASN A 339 8.99 16.07 -6.39
C ASN A 339 10.03 15.10 -6.95
N LEU A 340 9.87 14.72 -8.21
CA LEU A 340 10.75 13.81 -8.92
C LEU A 340 11.16 14.44 -10.24
N THR A 341 12.46 14.38 -10.54
CA THR A 341 13.00 14.78 -11.84
C THR A 341 13.79 13.62 -12.43
N LEU A 342 13.42 13.21 -13.65
CA LEU A 342 14.00 12.11 -14.39
C LEU A 342 14.64 12.63 -15.68
N GLY A 343 15.83 12.17 -16.01
CA GLY A 343 16.49 12.38 -17.29
C GLY A 343 16.15 11.27 -18.28
N LEU A 344 15.95 11.66 -19.54
CA LEU A 344 15.59 10.78 -20.65
C LEU A 344 16.59 10.87 -21.79
N ASP A 345 16.74 9.76 -22.50
CA ASP A 345 17.56 9.70 -23.71
C ASP A 345 16.81 10.21 -24.94
N GLN A 346 15.48 10.08 -24.99
CA GLN A 346 14.62 10.48 -26.11
C GLN A 346 13.35 11.17 -25.61
N LYS A 347 12.74 12.00 -26.47
CA LYS A 347 11.43 12.60 -26.16
C LYS A 347 10.38 11.49 -26.23
N PRO A 348 9.64 11.23 -25.15
CA PRO A 348 8.56 10.26 -25.18
C PRO A 348 7.35 10.80 -25.96
N GLU A 349 6.70 9.91 -26.70
CA GLU A 349 5.43 10.12 -27.39
C GLU A 349 4.25 9.61 -26.57
N GLN A 350 4.46 8.57 -25.76
CA GLN A 350 3.45 8.02 -24.86
C GLN A 350 3.88 8.14 -23.41
N CYS A 351 2.87 8.28 -22.55
CA CYS A 351 3.04 8.28 -21.11
C CYS A 351 1.91 7.49 -20.49
N ALA A 352 2.25 6.48 -19.71
CA ALA A 352 1.31 5.80 -18.82
C ALA A 352 1.68 6.13 -17.38
N LEU A 353 0.75 6.74 -16.66
CA LEU A 353 0.93 7.13 -15.28
C LEU A 353 -0.17 6.52 -14.43
N ARG A 354 0.21 5.74 -13.43
CA ARG A 354 -0.71 5.08 -12.50
C ARG A 354 -0.31 5.36 -11.07
N LEU A 355 -1.30 5.59 -10.23
CA LEU A 355 -1.17 5.77 -8.79
C LEU A 355 -2.03 4.72 -8.09
N LEU A 356 -1.43 4.01 -7.15
CA LEU A 356 -2.04 2.87 -6.46
C LEU A 356 -2.17 3.21 -4.97
N SER A 357 -3.34 2.93 -4.41
CA SER A 357 -3.68 3.02 -2.99
C SER A 357 -4.13 1.66 -2.45
N ASP A 358 -4.33 1.55 -1.14
CA ASP A 358 -4.81 0.31 -0.48
C ASP A 358 -6.10 -0.28 -1.06
N PHE A 359 -6.91 0.54 -1.75
CA PHE A 359 -8.24 0.14 -2.21
C PHE A 359 -8.55 0.47 -3.67
N ASN A 360 -7.79 1.37 -4.28
CA ASN A 360 -8.07 1.89 -5.62
C ASN A 360 -6.80 2.05 -6.45
N GLU A 361 -6.97 1.90 -7.75
CA GLU A 361 -6.01 2.26 -8.77
C GLU A 361 -6.53 3.48 -9.56
N PHE A 362 -5.65 4.44 -9.81
CA PHE A 362 -5.94 5.65 -10.57
C PHE A 362 -5.05 5.71 -11.80
N ASN A 363 -5.66 5.83 -12.99
CA ASN A 363 -4.94 6.03 -14.25
C ASN A 363 -4.93 7.53 -14.59
N GLU A 364 -3.76 8.14 -14.48
CA GLU A 364 -3.50 9.57 -14.66
C GLU A 364 -2.69 9.88 -15.91
N SER A 365 -2.74 8.99 -16.91
CA SER A 365 -2.01 9.18 -18.17
C SER A 365 -2.45 10.45 -18.92
N SER A 366 -3.65 10.97 -18.65
CA SER A 366 -4.13 12.26 -19.17
C SER A 366 -3.40 13.48 -18.58
N GLN A 367 -2.73 13.35 -17.43
CA GLN A 367 -1.93 14.40 -16.82
C GLN A 367 -0.56 14.57 -17.49
N CYS A 368 -0.19 13.65 -18.39
CA CYS A 368 1.08 13.71 -19.09
C CYS A 368 1.05 14.81 -20.15
N VAL A 369 1.40 16.02 -19.75
CA VAL A 369 1.49 17.17 -20.67
C VAL A 369 2.91 17.30 -21.19
N PHE A 370 3.07 17.07 -22.49
CA PHE A 370 4.30 17.34 -23.21
C PHE A 370 4.28 18.79 -23.71
N LEU A 371 5.05 19.65 -23.06
CA LEU A 371 5.20 21.03 -23.50
C LEU A 371 6.31 21.11 -24.54
N ASP A 372 5.93 21.31 -25.79
CA ASP A 372 6.87 21.71 -26.84
C ASP A 372 7.21 23.19 -26.65
N LEU A 373 8.23 23.43 -25.82
CA LEU A 373 8.80 24.77 -25.67
C LEU A 373 9.37 25.23 -27.01
N ASN A 374 9.20 26.51 -27.32
CA ASN A 374 9.78 27.07 -28.53
C ASN A 374 11.30 26.94 -28.46
N ALA A 375 11.89 26.27 -29.45
CA ALA A 375 13.34 26.12 -29.53
C ALA A 375 14.05 27.48 -29.57
N THR A 376 15.28 27.49 -29.07
CA THR A 376 16.12 28.68 -28.96
C THR A 376 17.52 28.38 -29.50
N ALA A 377 18.19 29.42 -29.96
CA ALA A 377 19.56 29.40 -30.43
C ALA A 377 20.33 30.48 -29.67
N LEU A 378 21.38 30.07 -28.95
CA LEU A 378 22.31 30.98 -28.28
C LEU A 378 23.62 30.97 -29.04
N THR A 379 24.10 32.15 -29.40
CA THR A 379 25.44 32.32 -29.95
C THR A 379 26.27 33.18 -29.02
N LEU A 380 27.56 32.86 -28.94
CA LEU A 380 28.52 33.57 -28.11
C LEU A 380 29.71 34.02 -28.95
N ALA A 381 29.99 35.32 -28.90
CA ALA A 381 31.15 35.94 -29.49
C ALA A 381 32.01 36.59 -28.40
N LEU A 382 33.32 36.44 -28.58
CA LEU A 382 34.34 37.16 -27.84
C LEU A 382 34.88 38.25 -28.76
N ASP A 383 35.23 39.41 -28.22
CA ASP A 383 35.79 40.51 -28.99
C ASP A 383 37.18 40.17 -29.57
N LYS A 384 37.92 39.25 -28.94
CA LYS A 384 39.25 38.80 -29.36
C LYS A 384 39.39 37.29 -29.20
N ALA A 385 40.37 36.73 -29.91
CA ALA A 385 40.75 35.32 -29.78
C ALA A 385 41.71 35.08 -28.59
N ASP A 386 42.59 36.05 -28.35
CA ASP A 386 43.59 36.02 -27.28
C ASP A 386 43.48 37.26 -26.40
N TYR A 387 43.77 37.08 -25.10
CA TYR A 387 43.75 38.14 -24.09
C TYR A 387 45.03 38.13 -23.26
N ASP A 388 45.48 39.31 -22.83
CA ASP A 388 46.54 39.45 -21.84
C ASP A 388 45.98 39.25 -20.41
N PHE A 389 46.86 38.93 -19.46
CA PHE A 389 46.46 38.76 -18.05
C PHE A 389 45.85 40.06 -17.50
N GLN A 390 44.67 39.95 -16.88
CA GLN A 390 43.85 41.07 -16.40
C GLN A 390 43.23 41.95 -17.49
N GLU A 391 43.29 41.57 -18.76
CA GLU A 391 42.57 42.26 -19.82
C GLU A 391 41.05 42.03 -19.68
N PRO A 392 40.20 43.07 -19.82
CA PRO A 392 38.75 42.90 -19.90
C PRO A 392 38.35 42.24 -21.23
N MET A 393 37.58 41.16 -21.15
CA MET A 393 36.96 40.49 -22.29
C MET A 393 35.55 41.05 -22.49
N ALA A 394 35.26 41.55 -23.70
CA ALA A 394 33.91 41.92 -24.09
C ALA A 394 33.22 40.70 -24.73
N ILE A 395 32.14 40.26 -24.09
CA ILE A 395 31.40 39.05 -24.46
C ILE A 395 30.05 39.51 -25.01
N GLN A 396 29.74 39.09 -26.24
CA GLN A 396 28.45 39.34 -26.88
C GLN A 396 27.71 38.02 -27.00
N VAL A 397 26.48 38.00 -26.49
CA VAL A 397 25.59 36.86 -26.57
C VAL A 397 24.35 37.27 -27.35
N ASN A 398 23.94 36.46 -28.33
CA ASN A 398 22.67 36.64 -29.03
C ASN A 398 21.78 35.43 -28.77
N LEU A 399 20.57 35.68 -28.28
CA LEU A 399 19.50 34.69 -28.12
C LEU A 399 18.41 34.94 -29.16
N SER A 400 18.10 33.91 -29.93
CA SER A 400 17.08 33.94 -30.97
C SER A 400 16.30 32.63 -31.03
N ARG A 401 15.22 32.59 -31.80
CA ARG A 401 14.61 31.33 -32.27
C ARG A 401 15.47 30.73 -33.39
N PRO A 402 15.37 29.42 -33.66
CA PRO A 402 15.86 28.84 -34.91
C PRO A 402 15.35 29.66 -36.11
N GLY A 403 16.26 30.09 -36.98
CA GLY A 403 15.97 31.03 -38.08
C GLY A 403 16.26 32.50 -37.76
N GLY A 404 16.75 32.84 -36.57
CA GLY A 404 17.35 34.14 -36.26
C GLY A 404 16.40 35.21 -35.73
N VAL A 405 15.15 34.88 -35.37
CA VAL A 405 14.21 35.83 -34.77
C VAL A 405 14.67 36.17 -33.34
N PRO A 406 14.99 37.42 -33.00
CA PRO A 406 15.55 37.77 -31.70
C PRO A 406 14.55 37.57 -30.55
N LEU A 407 15.07 37.19 -29.38
CA LEU A 407 14.28 37.01 -28.16
C LEU A 407 14.64 38.09 -27.12
N PRO A 408 13.87 39.20 -27.04
CA PRO A 408 14.15 40.30 -26.12
C PRO A 408 13.66 40.03 -24.68
N GLY A 409 14.25 40.72 -23.71
CA GLY A 409 13.85 40.69 -22.31
C GLY A 409 14.15 39.36 -21.59
N LYS A 410 15.06 38.55 -22.13
CA LYS A 410 15.42 37.24 -21.58
C LYS A 410 16.67 37.32 -20.71
N ASN A 411 16.64 36.64 -19.57
CA ASN A 411 17.77 36.57 -18.64
C ASN A 411 18.84 35.61 -19.18
N ILE A 412 20.06 36.11 -19.31
CA ILE A 412 21.23 35.34 -19.72
C ILE A 412 22.24 35.35 -18.57
N SER A 413 22.83 34.19 -18.28
CA SER A 413 23.98 34.09 -17.42
C SER A 413 25.22 33.68 -18.21
N ILE A 414 26.39 34.18 -17.81
CA ILE A 414 27.66 33.76 -18.36
C ILE A 414 28.59 33.29 -17.24
N LYS A 415 29.40 32.28 -17.53
CA LYS A 415 30.38 31.71 -16.61
C LYS A 415 31.76 31.67 -17.24
N TYR A 416 32.77 32.11 -16.49
CA TYR A 416 34.19 31.98 -16.83
C TYR A 416 34.96 31.74 -15.54
N GLY A 417 35.55 30.54 -15.41
CA GLY A 417 36.12 30.09 -14.14
C GLY A 417 35.05 29.96 -13.06
N GLU A 418 35.33 30.52 -11.87
CA GLU A 418 34.37 30.63 -10.76
C GLU A 418 33.44 31.84 -10.86
N LYS A 419 33.64 32.73 -11.84
CA LYS A 419 32.83 33.96 -11.97
C LYS A 419 31.58 33.71 -12.81
N THR A 420 30.45 34.20 -12.31
CA THR A 420 29.18 34.27 -13.03
C THR A 420 28.74 35.73 -13.17
N ALA A 421 28.26 36.12 -14.35
CA ALA A 421 27.63 37.42 -14.59
C ALA A 421 26.24 37.23 -15.24
N TYR A 422 25.33 38.17 -15.00
CA TYR A 422 23.94 38.12 -15.48
C TYR A 422 23.62 39.36 -16.31
N GLY A 423 22.78 39.18 -17.33
CA GLY A 423 22.37 40.23 -18.25
C GLY A 423 21.00 39.93 -18.85
N ILE A 424 20.39 40.93 -19.48
CA ILE A 424 19.08 40.81 -20.12
C ILE A 424 19.24 41.13 -21.60
N THR A 425 18.62 40.34 -22.47
CA THR A 425 18.65 40.60 -23.91
C THR A 425 17.87 41.86 -24.29
N ASN A 426 18.44 42.67 -25.18
CA ASN A 426 17.79 43.86 -25.74
C ASN A 426 16.78 43.49 -26.85
N ASN A 427 16.22 44.48 -27.54
CA ASN A 427 15.25 44.29 -28.64
C ASN A 427 15.78 43.41 -29.79
N ASP A 428 17.10 43.35 -29.97
CA ASP A 428 17.76 42.54 -31.00
C ASP A 428 18.21 41.17 -30.47
N GLY A 429 17.78 40.79 -29.26
CA GLY A 429 18.15 39.52 -28.64
C GLY A 429 19.58 39.50 -28.10
N ASN A 430 20.27 40.65 -28.05
CA ASN A 430 21.67 40.75 -27.65
C ASN A 430 21.83 41.09 -26.16
N ALA A 431 22.76 40.42 -25.49
CA ALA A 431 23.26 40.77 -24.16
C ALA A 431 24.77 40.91 -24.19
N SER A 432 25.29 41.99 -23.61
CA SER A 432 26.71 42.29 -23.55
C SER A 432 27.24 42.17 -22.13
N PHE A 433 28.42 41.60 -21.97
CA PHE A 433 29.07 41.40 -20.68
C PHE A 433 30.54 41.79 -20.74
N ALA A 434 31.11 42.13 -19.59
CA ALA A 434 32.53 42.35 -19.41
C ALA A 434 33.07 41.48 -18.27
N ILE A 435 34.00 40.58 -18.57
CA ILE A 435 34.70 39.76 -17.57
C ILE A 435 36.21 39.91 -17.75
N THR A 436 36.94 40.13 -16.67
CA THR A 436 38.41 40.20 -16.69
C THR A 436 39.05 38.81 -16.82
N ALA A 437 39.92 38.63 -17.81
CA ALA A 437 40.69 37.40 -18.02
C ALA A 437 41.68 37.17 -16.87
N ARG A 438 41.56 36.03 -16.16
CA ARG A 438 42.39 35.70 -14.99
C ARG A 438 42.91 34.25 -14.98
N GLU A 439 42.39 33.36 -15.81
CA GLU A 439 42.73 31.93 -15.81
C GLU A 439 43.45 31.53 -17.09
N SER A 440 44.64 30.92 -16.98
CA SER A 440 45.56 30.60 -18.11
C SER A 440 44.90 29.87 -19.27
N TYR A 441 43.82 29.12 -19.02
CA TYR A 441 42.85 28.69 -20.02
C TYR A 441 41.46 28.76 -19.39
N GLY A 442 40.49 29.39 -20.06
CA GLY A 442 39.12 29.41 -19.55
C GLY A 442 38.08 29.28 -20.66
N LEU A 443 37.10 28.43 -20.41
CA LEU A 443 35.93 28.28 -21.25
C LEU A 443 34.91 29.34 -20.81
N VAL A 444 34.57 30.26 -21.71
CA VAL A 444 33.43 31.16 -21.48
C VAL A 444 32.19 30.41 -21.92
N GLN A 445 31.24 30.24 -21.00
CA GLN A 445 29.95 29.59 -21.25
C GLN A 445 28.85 30.62 -21.06
N ALA A 446 27.87 30.68 -21.96
CA ALA A 446 26.62 31.41 -21.76
C ALA A 446 25.46 30.43 -21.66
N PHE A 447 24.49 30.79 -20.84
CA PHE A 447 23.30 30.02 -20.54
C PHE A 447 22.07 30.94 -20.61
N PHE A 448 21.05 30.48 -21.30
CA PHE A 448 19.68 30.94 -21.16
C PHE A 448 18.91 29.81 -20.46
N GLU A 449 18.32 30.09 -19.30
CA GLU A 449 17.42 29.13 -18.63
C GLU A 449 16.01 29.24 -19.21
N SER A 450 15.27 28.13 -19.25
CA SER A 450 13.89 28.12 -19.73
C SER A 450 13.02 29.07 -18.92
N ASP A 451 12.08 29.74 -19.57
CA ASP A 451 11.12 30.65 -18.95
C ASP A 451 9.66 30.17 -19.08
N GLY A 452 9.48 28.90 -19.42
CA GLY A 452 8.16 28.28 -19.64
C GLY A 452 7.55 28.56 -21.00
N SER A 453 8.12 29.46 -21.82
CA SER A 453 7.71 29.70 -23.22
C SER A 453 8.77 29.26 -24.23
N PHE A 454 10.04 29.30 -23.82
CA PHE A 454 11.20 29.02 -24.65
C PHE A 454 12.13 28.00 -23.97
N ALA A 455 12.65 27.06 -24.75
CA ALA A 455 13.63 26.09 -24.27
C ALA A 455 14.94 26.77 -23.85
N SER A 456 15.64 26.21 -22.87
CA SER A 456 16.98 26.71 -22.49
C SER A 456 17.98 26.61 -23.64
N ALA A 457 19.00 27.49 -23.65
CA ALA A 457 20.04 27.53 -24.67
C ALA A 457 21.44 27.65 -24.06
N LYS A 458 22.47 27.03 -24.63
CA LYS A 458 23.86 27.11 -24.17
C LYS A 458 24.83 27.34 -25.33
N ALA A 459 25.82 28.20 -25.09
CA ALA A 459 26.93 28.44 -26.01
C ALA A 459 28.25 28.46 -25.23
N ALA A 460 29.34 28.03 -25.86
CA ALA A 460 30.65 28.08 -25.25
C ALA A 460 31.72 28.52 -26.25
N LYS A 461 32.69 29.31 -25.80
CA LYS A 461 33.84 29.73 -26.60
C LYS A 461 35.09 29.73 -25.73
N ARG A 462 36.20 29.29 -26.32
CA ARG A 462 37.49 29.28 -25.64
C ARG A 462 38.08 30.69 -25.65
N ALA A 463 38.48 31.18 -24.48
CA ALA A 463 39.35 32.36 -24.37
C ALA A 463 40.78 31.87 -24.11
N VAL A 464 41.73 32.35 -24.92
CA VAL A 464 43.16 31.99 -24.78
C VAL A 464 43.87 33.14 -24.08
N LEU A 465 44.61 32.83 -23.01
CA LEU A 465 45.43 33.82 -22.31
C LEU A 465 46.86 33.76 -22.85
N ARG A 466 47.40 34.91 -23.27
CA ARG A 466 48.81 35.04 -23.64
C ARG A 466 49.63 34.91 -22.38
N THR A 467 50.27 33.74 -22.21
CA THR A 467 51.26 33.59 -21.15
C THR A 467 52.51 34.38 -21.54
N LYS A 468 53.05 35.16 -20.60
CA LYS A 468 54.29 35.94 -20.72
C LYS A 468 55.55 35.08 -21.02
N ALA A 469 55.38 33.76 -21.16
CA ALA A 469 56.44 32.75 -21.17
C ALA A 469 57.38 32.78 -22.39
N ASN A 470 57.08 33.55 -23.44
CA ASN A 470 57.95 33.62 -24.62
C ASN A 470 58.93 34.81 -24.64
N TRP A 471 58.78 35.80 -23.75
CA TRP A 471 59.74 36.93 -23.67
C TRP A 471 60.82 36.71 -22.60
N ASP A 472 60.45 36.21 -21.42
CA ASP A 472 61.42 36.03 -20.32
C ASP A 472 62.43 34.91 -20.61
N LEU A 473 62.06 33.87 -21.38
CA LEU A 473 63.00 32.81 -21.78
C LEU A 473 64.05 33.33 -22.80
N MET A 474 63.68 34.27 -23.67
CA MET A 474 64.63 34.86 -24.63
C MET A 474 65.63 35.79 -23.94
N VAL A 475 65.21 36.52 -22.90
CA VAL A 475 66.08 37.38 -22.08
C VAL A 475 67.01 36.56 -21.18
N LEU A 476 66.52 35.44 -20.62
CA LEU A 476 67.36 34.52 -19.84
C LEU A 476 68.40 33.77 -20.70
N VAL A 477 68.02 33.33 -21.91
CA VAL A 477 68.96 32.62 -22.81
C VAL A 477 70.02 33.58 -23.38
N THR A 478 69.67 34.82 -23.70
CA THR A 478 70.66 35.83 -24.15
C THR A 478 71.56 36.33 -23.02
N GLY A 479 71.04 36.49 -21.80
CA GLY A 479 71.84 36.84 -20.61
C GLY A 479 72.83 35.74 -20.19
N TYR A 480 72.42 34.47 -20.27
CA TYR A 480 73.27 33.33 -19.89
C TYR A 480 74.41 33.09 -20.89
N PHE A 481 74.20 33.34 -22.19
CA PHE A 481 75.26 33.27 -23.20
C PHE A 481 76.29 34.40 -23.05
N ALA A 482 75.87 35.63 -22.75
CA ALA A 482 76.78 36.75 -22.55
C ALA A 482 77.67 36.58 -21.29
N ALA A 483 77.12 36.05 -20.19
CA ALA A 483 77.87 35.81 -18.96
C ALA A 483 78.91 34.68 -19.10
N ASN A 484 78.57 33.59 -19.81
CA ASN A 484 79.49 32.47 -20.00
C ASN A 484 80.65 32.79 -20.96
N VAL A 485 80.43 33.61 -21.99
CA VAL A 485 81.52 34.10 -22.86
C VAL A 485 82.49 35.00 -22.09
N PHE A 486 81.99 35.83 -21.17
CA PHE A 486 82.83 36.69 -20.33
C PHE A 486 83.69 35.90 -19.33
N ILE A 487 83.12 34.84 -18.73
CA ILE A 487 83.83 33.93 -17.82
C ILE A 487 84.89 33.10 -18.58
N PHE A 488 84.60 32.64 -19.80
CA PHE A 488 85.55 31.89 -20.62
C PHE A 488 86.76 32.75 -21.05
N LEU A 489 86.53 34.02 -21.38
CA LEU A 489 87.60 34.97 -21.69
C LEU A 489 88.45 35.35 -20.46
N LEU A 490 87.84 35.42 -19.27
CA LEU A 490 88.55 35.63 -18.00
C LEU A 490 89.43 34.43 -17.62
N ILE A 491 88.94 33.21 -17.84
CA ILE A 491 89.69 31.97 -17.58
C ILE A 491 90.89 31.82 -18.54
N GLN A 492 90.72 32.13 -19.83
CA GLN A 492 91.84 32.15 -20.79
C GLN A 492 92.93 33.18 -20.43
N ARG A 493 92.53 34.35 -19.89
CA ARG A 493 93.48 35.39 -19.47
C ARG A 493 94.24 35.04 -18.19
N TYR A 494 93.68 34.18 -17.34
CA TYR A 494 94.34 33.71 -16.10
C TYR A 494 95.20 32.46 -16.30
N LEU A 495 94.82 31.55 -17.21
CA LEU A 495 95.59 30.33 -17.51
C LEU A 495 96.81 30.58 -18.42
N GLY A 496 96.82 31.68 -19.19
CA GLY A 496 97.98 32.07 -20.01
C GLY A 496 99.17 32.64 -19.22
N LYS A 497 99.09 32.76 -17.89
CA LYS A 497 100.19 33.24 -17.02
C LYS A 497 100.88 32.14 -16.19
N TRP A 498 100.52 30.87 -16.41
CA TRP A 498 101.06 29.72 -15.68
C TRP A 498 101.83 28.72 -16.56
N LEU A 499 102.13 29.10 -17.81
CA LEU A 499 102.95 28.32 -18.74
C LEU A 499 104.04 29.20 -19.38
N ASP A 500 104.86 29.81 -18.52
CA ASP A 500 106.25 30.21 -18.79
C ASP A 500 107.11 29.84 -17.57
#